data_AF-A0A1T4XT01-F1
#
_entry.id   AF-A0A1T4XT01-F1
#
_cell.length_a   1.000
_cell.length_b   1.000
_cell.length_c   1.000
_cell.angle_alpha   90.00
_cell.angle_beta   90.00
_cell.angle_gamma   90.00
#
_symmetry.space_group_name_H-M   'P 1'
#
loop_
_entity.id
_entity.type
_entity.pdbx_description
1 polymer ?
#
loop_
_entity_poly.entity_id
_entity_poly.type
_entity_poly.pdbx_seq_one_letter_code
_entity_poly.pdbx_strand_id
1 'polypeptide(L)'
;MIKATSCLLVVAAALLCSCSSSSSNRNLLSKKGTRITSVRTTAYTHSESDHIQYGARTAVGTQLRYGSLVRSAAADWSVYPVGTIFQIEGTPYIYQVDDYGSALVGTNTIDIYQPTKAHMNAWGVRNVNIRVLRWGSRSKSLAIMKERQKYDHVRKMVQRLERS
;
A
#
# COMPACT_ATOMS: atom_id res chain seq x y z
N MET A 1 -70.10 -49.62 7.33
CA MET A 1 -68.63 -49.46 7.44
C MET A 1 -68.05 -49.46 6.03
N ILE A 2 -67.08 -48.59 5.78
CA ILE A 2 -66.20 -48.45 4.60
C ILE A 2 -66.83 -47.76 3.37
N LYS A 3 -66.33 -46.53 3.13
CA LYS A 3 -66.63 -45.66 1.98
C LYS A 3 -65.72 -45.99 0.79
N ALA A 4 -66.28 -45.75 -0.39
CA ALA A 4 -65.66 -45.90 -1.70
C ALA A 4 -64.64 -44.80 -2.04
N THR A 5 -63.66 -45.21 -2.83
CA THR A 5 -62.89 -44.52 -3.90
C THR A 5 -63.08 -43.03 -4.15
N SER A 6 -61.97 -42.31 -4.36
CA SER A 6 -61.78 -41.48 -5.55
C SER A 6 -60.31 -41.11 -5.79
N CYS A 7 -59.97 -41.09 -7.08
CA CYS A 7 -58.69 -40.79 -7.69
C CYS A 7 -58.10 -39.43 -7.30
N LEU A 8 -56.77 -39.34 -7.28
CA LEU A 8 -56.10 -38.17 -7.83
C LEU A 8 -54.75 -38.54 -8.45
N LEU A 9 -54.63 -38.15 -9.71
CA LEU A 9 -53.46 -38.29 -10.57
C LEU A 9 -52.75 -36.92 -10.64
N VAL A 10 -51.48 -36.94 -11.05
CA VAL A 10 -50.66 -35.85 -11.60
C VAL A 10 -49.95 -34.91 -10.60
N VAL A 11 -48.61 -34.93 -10.52
CA VAL A 11 -47.64 -34.19 -11.35
C VAL A 11 -46.24 -34.39 -10.74
N ALA A 12 -45.30 -34.86 -11.56
CA ALA A 12 -43.88 -34.82 -11.27
C ALA A 12 -43.32 -33.41 -11.51
N ALA A 13 -42.52 -32.89 -10.58
CA ALA A 13 -41.55 -31.84 -10.88
C ALA A 13 -40.35 -31.99 -9.93
N ALA A 14 -39.24 -32.50 -10.48
CA ALA A 14 -37.94 -32.48 -9.83
C ALA A 14 -37.47 -31.03 -9.67
N LEU A 15 -37.41 -30.54 -8.44
CA LEU A 15 -36.76 -29.28 -8.11
C LEU A 15 -35.41 -29.57 -7.47
N LEU A 16 -34.36 -29.39 -8.28
CA LEU A 16 -32.97 -29.39 -7.86
C LEU A 16 -32.79 -28.36 -6.75
N CYS A 17 -32.51 -28.83 -5.53
CA CYS A 17 -32.09 -27.98 -4.43
C CYS A 17 -30.67 -27.49 -4.73
N SER A 18 -30.56 -26.37 -5.45
CA SER A 18 -29.29 -25.66 -5.60
C SER A 18 -28.97 -24.99 -4.26
N CYS A 19 -28.11 -25.63 -3.48
CA CYS A 19 -27.44 -25.00 -2.36
C CYS A 19 -26.61 -23.82 -2.89
N SER A 20 -27.17 -22.60 -2.82
CA SER A 20 -26.41 -21.37 -3.02
C SER A 20 -25.44 -21.24 -1.84
N SER A 21 -24.29 -21.87 -1.98
CA SER A 21 -23.15 -21.63 -1.11
C SER A 21 -22.72 -20.20 -1.34
N SER A 22 -23.09 -19.29 -0.44
CA SER A 22 -22.64 -17.90 -0.39
C SER A 22 -21.12 -17.84 -0.30
N SER A 23 -20.47 -18.00 -1.45
CA SER A 23 -19.01 -17.91 -1.65
C SER A 23 -18.63 -16.49 -2.02
N SER A 24 -19.10 -15.53 -1.24
CA SER A 24 -18.80 -14.10 -1.39
C SER A 24 -18.00 -13.63 -0.19
N ASN A 25 -16.89 -14.32 0.13
CA ASN A 25 -15.86 -13.75 1.02
C ASN A 25 -14.45 -14.37 0.90
N ARG A 26 -14.08 -14.93 -0.26
CA ARG A 26 -12.71 -15.43 -0.52
C ARG A 26 -11.98 -14.79 -1.70
N ASN A 27 -12.50 -13.69 -2.26
CA ASN A 27 -11.90 -13.03 -3.44
C ASN A 27 -10.98 -11.83 -3.13
N LEU A 28 -10.70 -11.49 -1.87
CA LEU A 28 -9.70 -10.46 -1.52
C LEU A 28 -8.29 -11.01 -1.26
N LEU A 29 -8.11 -12.34 -1.18
CA LEU A 29 -6.80 -12.97 -0.94
C LEU A 29 -6.14 -13.52 -2.23
N SER A 30 -6.75 -13.27 -3.40
CA SER A 30 -6.30 -13.79 -4.69
C SER A 30 -5.99 -12.68 -5.72
N LYS A 31 -5.31 -11.63 -5.27
CA LYS A 31 -4.43 -10.85 -6.16
C LYS A 31 -3.04 -10.91 -5.56
N LYS A 32 -2.20 -11.84 -6.03
CA LYS A 32 -0.77 -11.81 -5.71
C LYS A 32 -0.26 -10.43 -6.15
N GLY A 33 -0.02 -9.54 -5.20
CA GLY A 33 0.50 -8.20 -5.46
C GLY A 33 1.75 -8.24 -6.33
N THR A 34 2.02 -7.16 -7.08
CA THR A 34 3.15 -7.06 -7.99
C THR A 34 4.46 -7.25 -7.23
N ARG A 35 5.26 -8.24 -7.62
CA ARG A 35 6.58 -8.46 -7.03
C ARG A 35 7.61 -7.60 -7.77
N ILE A 36 8.41 -6.85 -7.03
CA ILE A 36 9.53 -6.06 -7.56
C ILE A 36 10.80 -6.53 -6.85
N THR A 37 11.81 -6.91 -7.62
CA THR A 37 13.06 -7.47 -7.11
C THR A 37 14.14 -6.42 -6.95
N SER A 38 15.04 -6.63 -5.98
CA SER A 38 16.25 -5.81 -5.80
C SER A 38 15.95 -4.30 -5.70
N VAL A 39 14.87 -3.93 -5.03
CA VAL A 39 14.56 -2.54 -4.71
C VAL A 39 15.57 -2.04 -3.68
N ARG A 40 16.29 -0.98 -4.02
CA ARG A 40 17.21 -0.32 -3.09
C ARG A 40 16.40 0.36 -1.99
N THR A 41 16.76 0.08 -0.75
CA THR A 41 16.19 0.72 0.43
C THR A 41 17.26 1.35 1.29
N THR A 42 16.91 2.46 1.91
CA THR A 42 17.65 3.16 2.98
C THR A 42 16.75 3.22 4.21
N ALA A 43 17.23 3.87 5.28
CA ALA A 43 16.38 4.28 6.38
C ALA A 43 16.62 5.74 6.74
N TYR A 44 15.58 6.37 7.28
CA TYR A 44 15.61 7.72 7.83
C TYR A 44 14.96 7.75 9.21
N THR A 45 15.22 8.83 9.94
CA THR A 45 14.55 9.12 11.20
C THR A 45 14.25 10.61 11.32
N HIS A 46 13.18 10.95 12.02
CA HIS A 46 12.81 12.35 12.29
C HIS A 46 13.84 13.09 13.17
N SER A 47 14.82 12.36 13.73
CA SER A 47 15.90 12.91 14.56
C SER A 47 17.18 13.25 13.76
N GLU A 48 17.16 13.12 12.44
CA GLU A 48 18.18 13.69 11.55
C GLU A 48 18.08 15.21 11.52
N SER A 49 19.21 15.90 11.37
CA SER A 49 19.31 17.36 11.54
C SER A 49 18.42 18.15 10.59
N ASP A 50 18.27 17.68 9.36
CA ASP A 50 17.40 18.25 8.32
C ASP A 50 15.92 17.89 8.49
N HIS A 51 15.59 16.95 9.40
CA HIS A 51 14.23 16.54 9.73
C HIS A 51 13.66 17.19 11.01
N ILE A 52 14.50 17.75 11.88
CA ILE A 52 14.08 18.34 13.17
C ILE A 52 12.94 19.35 13.00
N GLN A 53 13.02 20.21 11.98
CA GLN A 53 12.02 21.25 11.72
C GLN A 53 10.62 20.69 11.35
N TYR A 54 10.55 19.45 10.86
CA TYR A 54 9.30 18.80 10.48
C TYR A 54 8.72 17.92 11.61
N GLY A 55 9.56 17.60 12.60
CA GLY A 55 9.22 16.69 13.69
C GLY A 55 8.85 15.30 13.16
N ALA A 56 8.11 14.54 13.95
CA ALA A 56 7.70 13.18 13.59
C ALA A 56 6.45 13.14 12.68
N ARG A 57 6.39 14.01 11.66
CA ARG A 57 5.26 14.11 10.72
C ARG A 57 5.67 13.73 9.30
N THR A 58 4.77 13.06 8.61
CA THR A 58 4.90 12.68 7.19
C THR A 58 4.58 13.85 6.27
N ALA A 59 4.96 13.77 5.00
CA ALA A 59 4.54 14.72 3.98
C ALA A 59 3.01 14.80 3.77
N VAL A 60 2.23 13.78 4.12
CA VAL A 60 0.75 13.87 4.11
C VAL A 60 0.18 14.53 5.36
N GLY A 61 1.02 14.90 6.33
CA GLY A 61 0.64 15.62 7.54
C GLY A 61 0.18 14.72 8.69
N THR A 62 0.45 13.41 8.65
CA THR A 62 0.13 12.47 9.75
C THR A 62 1.37 12.14 10.57
N GLN A 63 1.19 11.54 11.75
CA GLN A 63 2.31 11.03 12.54
C GLN A 63 3.04 9.89 11.81
N LEU A 64 4.38 9.91 11.83
CA LEU A 64 5.22 8.81 11.36
C LEU A 64 4.92 7.53 12.14
N ARG A 65 4.69 6.42 11.42
CA ARG A 65 4.29 5.15 12.03
C ARG A 65 5.46 4.16 12.07
N TYR A 66 5.71 3.60 13.23
CA TYR A 66 6.55 2.42 13.44
C TYR A 66 5.76 1.36 14.24
N GLY A 67 4.61 0.95 13.71
CA GLY A 67 3.73 0.00 14.38
C GLY A 67 4.14 -1.46 14.22
N SER A 68 3.45 -2.34 14.94
CA SER A 68 3.57 -3.79 14.81
C SER A 68 3.06 -4.32 13.47
N LEU A 69 2.10 -3.62 12.85
CA LEU A 69 1.54 -3.97 11.54
C LEU A 69 1.92 -2.97 10.44
N VAL A 70 1.67 -1.67 10.64
CA VAL A 70 1.86 -0.64 9.61
C VAL A 70 3.02 0.28 9.96
N ARG A 71 3.88 0.53 8.98
CA ARG A 71 5.04 1.44 9.07
C ARG A 71 5.06 2.45 7.93
N SER A 72 5.58 3.65 8.21
CA SER A 72 5.77 4.71 7.21
C SER A 72 6.98 4.44 6.33
N ALA A 73 6.89 4.89 5.09
CA ALA A 73 7.97 4.85 4.13
C ALA A 73 7.95 6.13 3.28
N ALA A 74 9.14 6.60 2.90
CA ALA A 74 9.31 7.70 1.98
C ALA A 74 9.73 7.19 0.60
N ALA A 75 9.26 7.82 -0.47
CA ALA A 75 9.68 7.50 -1.82
C ALA A 75 9.48 8.69 -2.77
N ASP A 76 10.02 8.59 -3.98
CA ASP A 76 9.62 9.42 -5.10
C ASP A 76 8.15 9.11 -5.48
N TRP A 77 7.23 10.05 -5.23
CA TRP A 77 5.80 9.87 -5.52
C TRP A 77 5.46 9.79 -7.00
N SER A 78 6.38 10.13 -7.91
CA SER A 78 6.20 9.87 -9.34
C SER A 78 6.42 8.40 -9.72
N VAL A 79 7.13 7.64 -8.86
CA VAL A 79 7.43 6.21 -9.01
C VAL A 79 6.52 5.36 -8.11
N TYR A 80 6.45 5.69 -6.82
CA TYR A 80 5.57 5.06 -5.83
C TYR A 80 4.59 6.11 -5.31
N PRO A 81 3.43 6.31 -5.96
CA PRO A 81 2.50 7.36 -5.59
C PRO A 81 2.03 7.25 -4.14
N VAL A 82 1.65 8.40 -3.57
CA VAL A 82 1.19 8.47 -2.17
C VAL A 82 0.08 7.45 -1.90
N GLY A 83 0.21 6.74 -0.78
CA GLY A 83 -0.69 5.67 -0.38
C GLY A 83 -0.39 4.30 -1.00
N THR A 84 0.74 4.13 -1.69
CA THR A 84 1.25 2.81 -2.09
C THR A 84 1.48 1.97 -0.85
N ILE A 85 0.96 0.74 -0.85
CA ILE A 85 1.12 -0.25 0.21
C ILE A 85 1.96 -1.40 -0.34
N PHE A 86 3.02 -1.73 0.37
CA PHE A 86 3.89 -2.86 0.03
C PHE A 86 4.35 -3.63 1.28
N GLN A 87 4.80 -4.85 1.06
CA GLN A 87 5.47 -5.68 2.07
C GLN A 87 6.88 -5.98 1.58
N ILE A 88 7.85 -5.89 2.48
CA ILE A 88 9.21 -6.39 2.21
C ILE A 88 9.20 -7.90 2.46
N GLU A 89 9.64 -8.68 1.48
CA GLU A 89 9.67 -10.15 1.59
C GLU A 89 10.52 -10.57 2.79
N GLY A 90 10.02 -11.54 3.58
CA GLY A 90 10.67 -11.99 4.81
C GLY A 90 10.38 -11.14 6.06
N THR A 91 9.57 -10.07 5.95
CA THR A 91 9.16 -9.25 7.10
C THR A 91 7.66 -9.35 7.36
N PRO A 92 7.21 -9.25 8.63
CA PRO A 92 5.77 -9.27 8.95
C PRO A 92 5.08 -7.91 8.74
N TYR A 93 5.83 -6.87 8.35
CA TYR A 93 5.34 -5.49 8.34
C TYR A 93 4.77 -5.10 6.99
N ILE A 94 3.74 -4.26 7.06
CA ILE A 94 3.17 -3.55 5.93
C ILE A 94 3.70 -2.12 5.94
N TYR A 95 4.18 -1.67 4.79
CA TYR A 95 4.71 -0.33 4.62
C TYR A 95 3.74 0.49 3.77
N GLN A 96 3.52 1.73 4.17
CA GLN A 96 2.75 2.71 3.42
C GLN A 96 3.64 3.86 3.01
N VAL A 97 3.66 4.17 1.71
CA VAL A 97 4.28 5.39 1.21
C VAL A 97 3.39 6.57 1.58
N ASP A 98 3.77 7.29 2.61
CA ASP A 98 3.09 8.49 3.11
C ASP A 98 4.03 9.71 3.23
N ASP A 99 5.31 9.51 2.88
CA ASP A 99 6.32 10.55 2.90
C ASP A 99 7.14 10.61 1.60
N TYR A 100 7.92 11.68 1.41
CA TYR A 100 8.88 11.83 0.32
C TYR A 100 10.10 12.66 0.77
N GLY A 101 11.22 12.51 0.05
CA GLY A 101 12.44 13.26 0.33
C GLY A 101 13.16 13.67 -0.96
N SER A 102 13.86 14.80 -0.91
CA SER A 102 14.58 15.34 -2.08
C SER A 102 15.63 14.36 -2.63
N ALA A 103 16.33 13.65 -1.76
CA ALA A 103 17.35 12.64 -2.10
C ALA A 103 16.78 11.38 -2.78
N LEU A 104 15.46 11.16 -2.73
CA LEU A 104 14.82 9.96 -3.29
C LEU A 104 14.41 10.16 -4.76
N VAL A 105 14.22 11.39 -5.21
CA VAL A 105 13.67 11.71 -6.53
C VAL A 105 14.59 11.22 -7.65
N GLY A 106 14.06 10.35 -8.51
CA GLY A 106 14.79 9.78 -9.66
C GLY A 106 15.69 8.58 -9.33
N THR A 107 15.78 8.17 -8.06
CA THR A 107 16.72 7.11 -7.64
C THR A 107 16.10 5.71 -7.60
N ASN A 108 14.76 5.61 -7.69
CA ASN A 108 13.98 4.39 -7.42
C ASN A 108 14.22 3.79 -6.02
N THR A 109 14.73 4.57 -5.07
CA THR A 109 14.92 4.15 -3.67
C THR A 109 13.63 4.32 -2.86
N ILE A 110 13.37 3.38 -1.95
CA ILE A 110 12.38 3.53 -0.88
C ILE A 110 13.12 3.71 0.46
N ASP A 111 12.78 4.75 1.20
CA ASP A 111 13.35 5.03 2.52
C ASP A 111 12.43 4.54 3.62
N ILE A 112 12.95 3.70 4.53
CA ILE A 112 12.15 3.07 5.57
C ILE A 112 12.26 3.86 6.87
N TYR A 113 11.12 4.32 7.41
CA TYR A 113 11.12 5.06 8.66
C TYR A 113 11.61 4.22 9.83
N GLN A 114 12.50 4.80 10.64
CA GLN A 114 13.00 4.23 11.88
C GLN A 114 12.84 5.24 13.04
N PRO A 115 12.43 4.79 14.24
CA PRO A 115 12.15 5.70 15.35
C PRO A 115 13.42 6.28 15.99
N THR A 116 14.58 5.66 15.78
CA THR A 116 15.86 6.08 16.37
C THR A 116 17.00 5.95 15.37
N LYS A 117 18.09 6.72 15.56
CA LYS A 117 19.32 6.58 14.78
C LYS A 117 19.95 5.18 14.90
N ALA A 118 19.81 4.54 16.05
CA ALA A 118 20.29 3.16 16.23
C ALA A 118 19.55 2.18 15.31
N HIS A 119 18.21 2.27 15.24
CA HIS A 119 17.41 1.45 14.33
C HIS A 119 17.67 1.79 12.85
N MET A 120 17.84 3.07 12.54
CA MET A 120 18.24 3.56 11.22
C MET A 120 19.57 2.94 10.77
N ASN A 121 20.60 3.00 11.62
CA ASN A 121 21.92 2.42 11.34
C ASN A 121 21.86 0.89 11.23
N ALA A 122 21.06 0.23 12.08
CA ALA A 122 20.86 -1.22 12.00
C ALA A 122 20.16 -1.64 10.70
N TRP A 123 19.32 -0.78 10.13
CA TRP A 123 18.74 -0.99 8.81
C TRP A 123 19.76 -0.73 7.69
N GLY A 124 20.43 0.42 7.67
CA GLY A 124 21.44 0.74 6.66
C GLY A 124 20.93 0.69 5.21
N VAL A 125 21.85 0.61 4.24
CA VAL A 125 21.51 0.48 2.82
C VAL A 125 21.43 -1.00 2.45
N ARG A 126 20.36 -1.41 1.76
CA ARG A 126 20.20 -2.79 1.29
C ARG A 126 19.24 -2.89 0.11
N ASN A 127 19.42 -3.93 -0.69
CA ASN A 127 18.47 -4.28 -1.74
C ASN A 127 17.53 -5.38 -1.23
N VAL A 128 16.23 -5.18 -1.39
CA VAL A 128 15.20 -6.11 -0.93
C VAL A 128 14.22 -6.43 -2.05
N ASN A 129 13.55 -7.57 -1.93
CA ASN A 129 12.39 -7.85 -2.75
C ASN A 129 11.14 -7.34 -2.04
N ILE A 130 10.25 -6.68 -2.78
CA ILE A 130 8.97 -6.20 -2.26
C ILE A 130 7.80 -6.81 -3.02
N ARG A 131 6.67 -6.89 -2.33
CA ARG A 131 5.37 -7.14 -2.93
C ARG A 131 4.50 -5.89 -2.76
N VAL A 132 4.17 -5.23 -3.87
CA VAL A 132 3.21 -4.13 -3.87
C VAL A 132 1.81 -4.71 -3.77
N LEU A 133 1.17 -4.50 -2.62
CA LEU A 133 -0.16 -5.00 -2.32
C LEU A 133 -1.24 -4.10 -2.94
N ARG A 134 -0.99 -2.79 -2.95
CA ARG A 134 -1.86 -1.81 -3.58
C ARG A 134 -1.05 -0.59 -4.01
N TRP A 135 -1.15 -0.19 -5.27
CA TRP A 135 -0.57 1.07 -5.72
C TRP A 135 -1.30 2.28 -5.13
N GLY A 136 -0.56 3.34 -4.88
CA GLY A 136 -1.08 4.63 -4.45
C GLY A 136 -1.78 5.39 -5.57
N SER A 137 -2.17 6.64 -5.31
CA SER A 137 -2.88 7.47 -6.27
C SER A 137 -1.98 8.56 -6.85
N ARG A 138 -1.78 8.54 -8.18
CA ARG A 138 -1.06 9.60 -8.91
C ARG A 138 -1.78 10.94 -8.80
N SER A 139 -3.11 10.95 -8.97
CA SER A 139 -3.91 12.17 -8.86
C SER A 139 -3.87 12.77 -7.45
N LYS A 140 -3.90 11.94 -6.41
CA LYS A 140 -3.71 12.40 -5.02
C LYS A 140 -2.30 12.96 -4.79
N SER A 141 -1.28 12.32 -5.37
CA SER A 141 0.10 12.81 -5.31
C SER A 141 0.20 14.20 -5.93
N LEU A 142 -0.36 14.40 -7.12
CA LEU A 142 -0.44 15.71 -7.79
C LEU A 142 -1.19 16.73 -6.95
N ALA A 143 -2.38 16.39 -6.43
CA ALA A 143 -3.19 17.30 -5.63
C ALA A 143 -2.42 17.84 -4.41
N ILE A 144 -1.68 16.98 -3.72
CA ILE A 144 -0.87 17.37 -2.56
C ILE A 144 0.35 18.21 -2.98
N MET A 145 1.01 17.84 -4.09
CA MET A 145 2.27 18.46 -4.50
C MET A 145 2.11 19.77 -5.27
N LYS A 146 0.94 20.05 -5.86
CA LYS A 146 0.68 21.27 -6.65
C LYS A 146 1.05 22.55 -5.90
N GLU A 147 0.72 22.63 -4.61
CA GLU A 147 1.01 23.80 -3.75
C GLU A 147 2.45 23.84 -3.21
N ARG A 148 3.23 22.78 -3.44
CA ARG A 148 4.58 22.59 -2.89
C ARG A 148 5.69 22.75 -3.93
N GLN A 149 5.32 23.18 -5.14
CA GLN A 149 6.21 23.33 -6.29
C GLN A 149 7.27 24.44 -6.14
N LYS A 150 7.30 25.17 -5.03
CA LYS A 150 8.45 26.03 -4.71
C LYS A 150 9.76 25.25 -4.56
N TYR A 151 9.69 23.94 -4.29
CA TYR A 151 10.87 23.07 -4.18
C TYR A 151 11.13 22.32 -5.49
N ASP A 152 12.38 22.34 -5.95
CA ASP A 152 12.81 21.73 -7.23
C ASP A 152 12.50 20.24 -7.33
N HIS A 153 12.73 19.49 -6.25
CA HIS A 153 12.45 18.06 -6.21
C HIS A 153 10.94 17.77 -6.35
N VAL A 154 10.08 18.64 -5.82
CA VAL A 154 8.62 18.53 -6.01
C VAL A 154 8.25 18.85 -7.46
N ARG A 155 8.80 19.91 -8.06
CA ARG A 155 8.57 20.23 -9.49
C ARG A 155 8.93 19.05 -10.39
N LYS A 156 10.08 18.42 -10.15
CA LYS A 156 10.52 17.22 -10.89
C LYS A 156 9.52 16.07 -10.77
N MET A 157 9.01 15.79 -9.57
CA MET A 157 7.98 14.75 -9.37
C MET A 157 6.67 15.09 -10.08
N VAL A 158 6.20 16.34 -9.99
CA VAL A 158 4.97 16.82 -10.66
C VAL A 158 5.09 16.67 -12.17
N GLN A 159 6.20 17.14 -12.78
CA GLN A 159 6.43 17.01 -14.22
C GLN A 159 6.43 15.54 -14.69
N ARG A 160 6.97 14.62 -13.89
CA ARG A 160 6.96 13.18 -14.20
C ARG A 160 5.57 12.56 -14.04
N LEU A 161 4.76 13.07 -13.13
CA LEU A 161 3.37 12.64 -12.93
C LEU A 161 2.43 13.12 -14.04
N GLU A 162 2.67 14.30 -14.61
CA GLU A 162 1.84 14.88 -15.68
C GLU A 162 2.13 14.27 -17.07
N ARG A 163 3.30 13.65 -17.25
CA ARG A 163 3.72 13.04 -18.53
C ARG A 163 3.34 11.56 -18.71
N SER A 164 2.73 10.95 -17.70
CA SER A 164 2.48 9.50 -17.59
C SER A 164 1.00 9.17 -17.58
#